data_AF-A0A3D3T636-F1
#
_entry.id   AF-A0A3D3T636-F1
#
_cell.length_a   1.000
_cell.length_b   1.000
_cell.length_c   1.000
_cell.angle_alpha   90.00
_cell.angle_beta   90.00
_cell.angle_gamma   90.00
#
_symmetry.space_group_name_H-M   'P 1'
#
loop_
_entity.id
_entity.type
_entity.pdbx_description
1 polymer ?
#
loop_
_entity_poly.entity_id
_entity_poly.type
_entity_poly.pdbx_seq_one_letter_code
_entity_poly.pdbx_strand_id
1 'polypeptide(L)'
;MERPGETLSRSAFRSSYRADEGSVIAAIIDHARVDATDGPQVKALASELISLIRDAQGNGTWDFRQILQDYDLSTDEGLALMCLAEALIRVPDSATADHLIADKLSGGDWLAHASADRPLFVNAAAWGLTLGQHVVADPVDPDRWRRGHQKLFSRLGARAVRTALNQVMQAMGRVFVFAETIDDAIKKVRGHGQPFEQYSFDMLGEAACTPDQAEHYFQQYRQAIEQLKHAVSPRIKPSISVKLSALHPTYLPLKRERIMAQLYPRLLHLCRGAMAAGLDLCLDAEETERLELSLDLLEALLDEPSLQDWDGLGLAVQAYQKRAYPLLRWLVERTARAGRRLRVRLVKGAYW
;
A
#
# COMPACT_ATOMS: atom_id res chain seq x y z
N MET A 1 10.70 18.44 -38.83
CA MET A 1 9.26 18.65 -38.56
C MET A 1 8.65 17.26 -38.53
N GLU A 2 8.64 16.63 -37.34
CA GLU A 2 8.12 15.26 -37.17
C GLU A 2 6.59 15.26 -37.28
N ARG A 3 6.04 14.20 -37.89
CA ARG A 3 4.62 14.11 -38.26
C ARG A 3 3.77 13.77 -37.01
N PRO A 4 2.54 14.31 -36.90
CA PRO A 4 1.57 13.84 -35.91
C PRO A 4 1.30 12.34 -36.16
N GLY A 5 1.60 11.49 -35.17
CA GLY A 5 1.34 10.04 -35.22
C GLY A 5 2.56 9.12 -35.20
N GLU A 6 3.80 9.64 -35.19
CA GLU A 6 4.98 8.81 -35.00
C GLU A 6 5.15 8.46 -33.51
N THR A 7 5.01 7.18 -33.16
CA THR A 7 5.13 6.70 -31.78
C THR A 7 6.53 6.99 -31.26
N LEU A 8 6.63 7.77 -30.18
CA LEU A 8 7.91 8.11 -29.58
C LEU A 8 8.63 6.83 -29.15
N SER A 9 9.87 6.64 -29.63
CA SER A 9 10.62 5.42 -29.37
C SER A 9 10.78 5.17 -27.87
N ARG A 10 10.45 3.95 -27.46
CA ARG A 10 10.65 3.43 -26.10
C ARG A 10 12.04 2.78 -25.90
N SER A 11 12.91 2.82 -26.92
CA SER A 11 14.19 2.09 -26.92
C SER A 11 15.09 2.46 -25.73
N ALA A 12 15.15 3.74 -25.37
CA ALA A 12 16.05 4.23 -24.31
C ALA A 12 15.79 3.57 -22.94
N PHE A 13 14.53 3.49 -22.51
CA PHE A 13 14.21 2.86 -21.23
C PHE A 13 14.11 1.33 -21.33
N ARG A 14 13.86 0.78 -22.53
CA ARG A 14 13.97 -0.67 -22.79
C ARG A 14 15.40 -1.17 -22.65
N SER A 15 16.39 -0.45 -23.19
CA SER A 15 17.80 -0.81 -23.03
C SER A 15 18.27 -0.77 -21.57
N SER A 16 17.60 0.05 -20.73
CA SER A 16 17.89 0.16 -19.30
C SER A 16 17.14 -0.86 -18.43
N TYR A 17 16.35 -1.78 -19.01
CA TYR A 17 15.52 -2.71 -18.24
C TYR A 17 16.35 -3.61 -17.31
N ARG A 18 17.47 -4.15 -17.81
CA ARG A 18 18.44 -4.98 -17.07
C ARG A 18 19.87 -4.50 -17.29
N ALA A 19 20.05 -3.19 -17.49
CA ALA A 19 21.38 -2.61 -17.68
C ALA A 19 22.29 -2.90 -16.48
N ASP A 20 23.61 -2.85 -16.72
CA ASP A 20 24.59 -2.90 -15.65
C ASP A 20 24.35 -1.75 -14.65
N GLU A 21 24.41 -2.07 -13.36
CA GLU A 21 24.07 -1.11 -12.32
C GLU A 21 25.12 0.00 -12.18
N GLY A 22 26.40 -0.35 -12.26
CA GLY A 22 27.49 0.64 -12.21
C GLY A 22 27.38 1.66 -13.34
N SER A 23 27.06 1.19 -14.54
CA SER A 23 26.81 2.03 -15.71
C SER A 23 25.61 2.96 -15.54
N VAL A 24 24.51 2.47 -14.94
CA VAL A 24 23.32 3.29 -14.66
C VAL A 24 23.62 4.36 -13.60
N ILE A 25 24.30 3.99 -12.51
CA ILE A 25 24.69 4.93 -11.45
C ILE A 25 25.62 6.01 -12.01
N ALA A 26 26.65 5.63 -12.76
CA ALA A 26 27.58 6.56 -13.37
C ALA A 26 26.87 7.58 -14.29
N ALA A 27 25.80 7.16 -14.98
CA ALA A 27 25.02 8.03 -15.85
C ALA A 27 24.11 9.03 -15.10
N ILE A 28 23.72 8.76 -13.85
CA ILE A 28 22.76 9.59 -13.10
C ILE A 28 23.37 10.35 -11.91
N ILE A 29 24.54 9.92 -11.42
CA ILE A 29 25.13 10.47 -10.18
C ILE A 29 25.43 11.97 -10.28
N ASP A 30 25.88 12.43 -11.45
CA ASP A 30 26.15 13.85 -11.68
C ASP A 30 24.86 14.67 -11.75
N HIS A 31 23.75 14.10 -12.23
CA HIS A 31 22.43 14.74 -12.19
C HIS A 31 21.85 14.82 -10.77
N ALA A 32 22.26 13.94 -9.87
CA ALA A 32 21.83 13.93 -8.46
C ALA A 32 22.75 14.76 -7.54
N ARG A 33 23.81 15.37 -8.08
CA ARG A 33 24.76 16.15 -7.30
C ARG A 33 24.08 17.43 -6.80
N VAL A 34 24.10 17.60 -5.48
CA VAL A 34 23.65 18.82 -4.81
C VAL A 34 24.85 19.77 -4.71
N ASP A 35 24.61 21.07 -4.92
CA ASP A 35 25.66 22.08 -4.82
C ASP A 35 26.26 22.12 -3.41
N ALA A 36 27.57 22.37 -3.32
CA ALA A 36 28.30 22.36 -2.04
C ALA A 36 27.76 23.41 -1.04
N THR A 37 27.11 24.46 -1.55
CA THR A 37 26.45 25.52 -0.76
C THR A 37 25.15 25.04 -0.12
N ASP A 38 24.48 24.07 -0.72
CA ASP A 38 23.15 23.61 -0.29
C ASP A 38 23.27 22.45 0.70
N GLY A 39 24.37 21.70 0.66
CA GLY A 39 24.64 20.56 1.56
C GLY A 39 24.42 20.87 3.05
N PRO A 40 24.95 21.97 3.61
CA PRO A 40 24.70 22.35 5.00
C PRO A 40 23.23 22.62 5.30
N GLN A 41 22.50 23.27 4.39
CA GLN A 41 21.08 23.61 4.56
C GLN A 41 20.21 22.35 4.51
N VAL A 42 20.46 21.45 3.55
CA VAL A 42 19.79 20.15 3.45
C VAL A 42 20.02 19.33 4.71
N LYS A 43 21.25 19.29 5.21
CA LYS A 43 21.59 18.58 6.45
C LYS A 43 20.87 19.17 7.65
N ALA A 44 20.86 20.49 7.79
CA ALA A 44 20.19 21.18 8.89
C ALA A 44 18.68 20.88 8.90
N LEU A 45 18.01 21.03 7.75
CA LEU A 45 16.59 20.72 7.61
C LEU A 45 16.29 19.24 7.89
N ALA A 46 17.11 18.32 7.36
CA ALA A 46 16.93 16.89 7.62
C ALA A 46 17.09 16.56 9.11
N SER A 47 18.08 17.17 9.79
CA SER A 47 18.25 17.02 11.23
C SER A 47 17.08 17.57 12.03
N GLU A 48 16.56 18.74 11.66
CA GLU A 48 15.38 19.33 12.29
C GLU A 48 14.15 18.43 12.15
N LEU A 49 13.85 17.96 10.94
CA LEU A 49 12.72 17.07 10.68
C LEU A 49 12.85 15.75 11.46
N ILE A 50 14.05 15.17 11.54
CA ILE A 50 14.30 13.95 12.32
C ILE A 50 14.06 14.20 13.81
N SER A 51 14.52 15.33 14.35
CA SER A 51 14.29 15.70 15.75
C SER A 51 12.79 15.89 16.03
N LEU A 52 12.06 16.62 15.19
CA LEU A 52 10.62 16.80 15.32
C LEU A 52 9.86 15.47 15.29
N ILE A 53 10.26 14.54 14.42
CA ILE A 53 9.67 13.19 14.37
C ILE A 53 9.93 12.42 15.68
N ARG A 54 11.16 12.50 16.22
CA ARG A 54 11.52 11.83 17.48
C ARG A 54 10.78 12.42 18.69
N ASP A 55 10.67 13.74 18.74
CA ASP A 55 9.97 14.44 19.82
C ASP A 55 8.47 14.16 19.80
N ALA A 56 7.86 14.11 18.61
CA ALA A 56 6.46 13.73 18.44
C ALA A 56 6.20 12.27 18.84
N GLN A 57 7.16 11.38 18.62
CA GLN A 57 7.08 9.97 19.02
C GLN A 57 7.18 9.78 20.55
N GLY A 58 7.93 10.63 21.26
CA GLY A 58 8.07 10.56 22.71
C GLY A 58 6.80 10.86 23.52
N ASN A 59 5.75 11.42 22.90
CA ASN A 59 4.55 11.91 23.58
C ASN A 59 3.25 11.13 23.24
N GLY A 60 3.31 10.06 22.45
CA GLY A 60 2.14 9.31 21.95
C GLY A 60 1.88 7.97 22.67
N THR A 61 0.62 7.66 22.97
CA THR A 61 0.20 6.52 23.80
C THR A 61 0.16 5.16 23.08
N TRP A 62 0.56 5.05 21.80
CA TRP A 62 0.52 3.80 21.03
C TRP A 62 1.62 3.78 19.96
N ASP A 63 2.72 3.09 20.25
CA ASP A 63 3.86 2.99 19.33
C ASP A 63 3.90 1.63 18.62
N PHE A 64 3.39 1.60 17.39
CA PHE A 64 3.48 0.44 16.50
C PHE A 64 4.95 0.09 16.13
N ARG A 65 5.85 1.07 16.10
CA ARG A 65 7.29 0.80 15.94
C ARG A 65 7.86 0.13 17.17
N GLN A 66 7.39 0.46 18.37
CA GLN A 66 7.78 -0.26 19.57
C GLN A 66 7.35 -1.71 19.50
N ILE A 67 6.14 -2.03 18.98
CA ILE A 67 5.76 -3.43 18.70
C ILE A 67 6.69 -4.07 17.65
N LEU A 68 7.00 -3.39 16.54
CA LEU A 68 7.91 -3.93 15.51
C LEU A 68 9.39 -3.98 15.92
N GLN A 69 9.81 -3.19 16.91
CA GLN A 69 11.15 -3.20 17.50
C GLN A 69 11.24 -4.21 18.64
N ASP A 70 10.17 -4.39 19.41
CA ASP A 70 10.04 -5.36 20.50
C ASP A 70 9.81 -6.78 19.96
N TYR A 71 9.20 -6.90 18.78
CA TYR A 71 9.10 -8.12 17.97
C TYR A 71 9.84 -7.90 16.65
N ASP A 72 11.16 -8.03 16.68
CA ASP A 72 11.99 -7.99 15.48
C ASP A 72 11.40 -8.95 14.43
N LEU A 73 11.01 -8.39 13.27
CA LEU A 73 10.37 -9.13 12.17
C LEU A 73 11.27 -10.20 11.56
N SER A 74 12.55 -10.23 11.93
CA SER A 74 13.49 -11.28 11.55
C SER A 74 13.42 -12.53 12.43
N THR A 75 12.66 -12.51 13.53
CA THR A 75 12.47 -13.69 14.40
C THR A 75 11.25 -14.51 13.98
N ASP A 76 11.26 -15.80 14.32
CA ASP A 76 10.15 -16.72 14.07
C ASP A 76 8.85 -16.22 14.73
N GLU A 77 8.95 -15.52 15.86
CA GLU A 77 7.81 -14.91 16.56
C GLU A 77 7.26 -13.67 15.85
N GLY A 78 8.13 -12.77 15.37
CA GLY A 78 7.73 -11.59 14.58
C GLY A 78 7.06 -12.00 13.27
N LEU A 79 7.61 -13.02 12.60
CA LEU A 79 7.01 -13.64 11.42
C LEU A 79 5.65 -14.29 11.72
N ALA A 80 5.57 -15.07 12.80
CA ALA A 80 4.31 -15.71 13.20
C ALA A 80 3.23 -14.67 13.54
N LEU A 81 3.57 -13.58 14.24
CA LEU A 81 2.64 -12.50 14.58
C LEU A 81 2.13 -11.78 13.32
N MET A 82 3.01 -11.49 12.35
CA MET A 82 2.60 -10.87 11.09
C MET A 82 1.78 -11.81 10.22
N CYS A 83 2.14 -13.09 10.13
CA CYS A 83 1.32 -14.09 9.44
C CYS A 83 -0.06 -14.25 10.08
N LEU A 84 -0.13 -14.23 11.42
CA LEU A 84 -1.40 -14.28 12.15
C LEU A 84 -2.24 -13.03 11.87
N ALA A 85 -1.63 -11.85 11.92
CA ALA A 85 -2.30 -10.59 11.63
C ALA A 85 -2.81 -10.53 10.20
N GLU A 86 -1.99 -10.92 9.20
CA GLU A 86 -2.41 -10.96 7.80
C GLU A 86 -3.58 -11.93 7.58
N ALA A 87 -3.43 -13.16 8.08
CA ALA A 87 -4.39 -14.20 7.80
C ALA A 87 -5.70 -14.00 8.57
N LEU A 88 -5.66 -13.47 9.79
CA LEU A 88 -6.88 -13.15 10.56
C LEU A 88 -7.67 -11.99 9.95
N ILE A 89 -7.03 -11.06 9.24
CA ILE A 89 -7.73 -10.00 8.48
C ILE A 89 -8.48 -10.59 7.28
N ARG A 90 -7.96 -11.68 6.67
CA ARG A 90 -8.53 -12.32 5.48
C ARG A 90 -9.56 -13.41 5.77
N VAL A 91 -9.60 -13.93 7.00
CA VAL A 91 -10.50 -15.03 7.39
C VAL A 91 -11.78 -14.45 8.01
N PRO A 92 -12.92 -14.51 7.31
CA PRO A 92 -14.18 -13.93 7.80
C PRO A 92 -14.85 -14.78 8.90
N ASP A 93 -14.49 -16.05 9.02
CA ASP A 93 -15.14 -16.99 9.94
C ASP A 93 -14.30 -17.26 11.20
N SER A 94 -14.95 -17.13 12.35
CA SER A 94 -14.29 -17.25 13.66
C SER A 94 -13.72 -18.64 13.96
N ALA A 95 -14.24 -19.70 13.34
CA ALA A 95 -13.78 -21.06 13.58
C ALA A 95 -12.43 -21.34 12.88
N THR A 96 -12.28 -20.96 11.62
CA THR A 96 -11.02 -21.07 10.87
C THR A 96 -9.95 -20.14 11.44
N ALA A 97 -10.35 -18.95 11.89
CA ALA A 97 -9.48 -18.04 12.63
C ALA A 97 -8.92 -18.70 13.91
N ASP A 98 -9.78 -19.34 14.72
CA ASP A 98 -9.36 -20.02 15.95
C ASP A 98 -8.41 -21.21 15.67
N HIS A 99 -8.66 -21.96 14.59
CA HIS A 99 -7.78 -23.04 14.16
C HIS A 99 -6.41 -22.53 13.70
N LEU A 100 -6.38 -21.43 12.97
CA LEU A 100 -5.15 -20.81 12.49
C LEU A 100 -4.32 -20.22 13.65
N ILE A 101 -4.99 -19.60 14.62
CA ILE A 101 -4.38 -19.11 15.86
C ILE A 101 -3.71 -20.26 16.61
N ALA A 102 -4.42 -21.38 16.77
CA ALA A 102 -3.89 -22.55 17.45
C ALA A 102 -2.69 -23.17 16.71
N ASP A 103 -2.77 -23.27 15.38
CA ASP A 103 -1.70 -23.83 14.55
C ASP A 103 -0.41 -22.99 14.63
N LYS A 104 -0.52 -21.66 14.43
CA LYS A 104 0.65 -20.77 14.37
C LYS A 104 1.27 -20.46 15.73
N LEU A 105 0.49 -20.46 16.80
CA LEU A 105 1.01 -20.21 18.16
C LEU A 105 1.64 -21.46 18.79
N SER A 106 1.40 -22.66 18.25
CA SER A 106 1.89 -23.92 18.82
C SER A 106 3.39 -24.20 18.60
N GLY A 107 4.07 -23.44 17.73
CA GLY A 107 5.45 -23.70 17.33
C GLY A 107 6.55 -22.83 17.98
N GLY A 108 6.21 -21.78 18.76
CA GLY A 108 7.19 -20.79 19.26
C GLY A 108 7.42 -20.82 20.78
N ASP A 109 8.60 -20.40 21.22
CA ASP A 109 8.98 -20.30 22.64
C ASP A 109 8.65 -18.90 23.21
N TRP A 110 7.36 -18.60 23.28
CA TRP A 110 6.82 -17.30 23.70
C TRP A 110 7.15 -16.93 25.16
N LEU A 111 7.58 -17.91 25.96
CA LEU A 111 7.90 -17.77 27.39
C LEU A 111 9.21 -17.00 27.65
N ALA A 112 10.16 -17.05 26.71
CA ALA A 112 11.44 -16.35 26.84
C ALA A 112 11.31 -14.81 26.82
N HIS A 113 10.16 -14.28 26.37
CA HIS A 113 9.93 -12.85 26.14
C HIS A 113 9.03 -12.16 27.19
N ALA A 114 8.59 -12.89 28.24
CA ALA A 114 7.84 -12.32 29.36
C ALA A 114 8.80 -11.78 30.43
N SER A 115 8.84 -10.45 30.65
CA SER A 115 9.62 -9.82 31.72
C SER A 115 8.76 -8.93 32.62
N ALA A 116 9.17 -8.79 33.88
CA ALA A 116 8.41 -8.11 34.93
C ALA A 116 8.23 -6.59 34.70
N ASP A 117 9.01 -5.98 33.82
CA ASP A 117 9.03 -4.53 33.57
C ASP A 117 8.14 -4.08 32.40
N ARG A 118 7.32 -4.98 31.83
CA ARG A 118 6.53 -4.74 30.61
C ARG A 118 5.04 -4.50 30.89
N PRO A 119 4.33 -3.71 30.04
CA PRO A 119 2.93 -3.35 30.25
C PRO A 119 1.99 -4.56 30.33
N LEU A 120 0.92 -4.42 31.12
CA LEU A 120 -0.03 -5.49 31.50
C LEU A 120 -0.61 -6.31 30.33
N PHE A 121 -0.67 -5.77 29.11
CA PHE A 121 -1.20 -6.50 27.95
C PHE A 121 -0.19 -7.52 27.38
N VAL A 122 1.12 -7.24 27.47
CA VAL A 122 2.20 -8.19 27.10
C VAL A 122 2.16 -9.38 28.05
N ASN A 123 1.92 -9.10 29.33
CA ASN A 123 1.62 -10.14 30.31
C ASN A 123 0.28 -10.83 30.02
N ALA A 124 -0.77 -10.16 29.55
CA ALA A 124 -2.04 -10.84 29.21
C ALA A 124 -1.91 -11.81 28.01
N ALA A 125 -1.13 -11.46 26.98
CA ALA A 125 -0.84 -12.35 25.85
C ALA A 125 0.07 -13.52 26.28
N ALA A 126 1.12 -13.24 27.06
CA ALA A 126 1.97 -14.26 27.65
C ALA A 126 1.20 -15.18 28.62
N TRP A 127 0.23 -14.65 29.38
CA TRP A 127 -0.60 -15.43 30.32
C TRP A 127 -1.68 -16.24 29.59
N GLY A 128 -2.24 -15.71 28.50
CA GLY A 128 -3.14 -16.47 27.61
C GLY A 128 -2.44 -17.63 26.91
N LEU A 129 -1.16 -17.44 26.57
CA LEU A 129 -0.27 -18.45 25.98
C LEU A 129 0.25 -19.46 27.01
N THR A 130 0.60 -19.05 28.23
CA THR A 130 0.99 -20.00 29.30
C THR A 130 -0.18 -20.86 29.77
N LEU A 131 -1.41 -20.34 29.76
CA LEU A 131 -2.63 -21.13 29.95
C LEU A 131 -2.89 -22.13 28.81
N GLY A 132 -2.47 -21.81 27.58
CA GLY A 132 -2.53 -22.71 26.42
C GLY A 132 -1.43 -23.77 26.43
N GLN A 133 -0.20 -23.40 26.79
CA GLN A 133 0.96 -24.30 26.82
C GLN A 133 0.89 -25.30 27.98
N HIS A 134 0.40 -24.93 29.16
CA HIS A 134 0.17 -25.90 30.26
C HIS A 134 -0.98 -26.89 29.98
N VAL A 135 -1.76 -26.69 28.91
CA VAL A 135 -2.77 -27.65 28.45
C VAL A 135 -2.18 -28.65 27.44
N VAL A 136 -1.02 -28.35 26.86
CA VAL A 136 -0.37 -29.16 25.80
C VAL A 136 0.94 -29.81 26.28
N ALA A 137 1.60 -29.27 27.29
CA ALA A 137 2.88 -29.76 27.78
C ALA A 137 2.80 -30.24 29.24
N ASP A 138 2.28 -31.46 29.44
CA ASP A 138 2.78 -32.34 30.50
C ASP A 138 2.33 -33.80 30.25
N PRO A 139 3.25 -34.78 30.11
CA PRO A 139 2.93 -36.20 30.19
C PRO A 139 2.94 -36.62 31.66
N VAL A 140 1.96 -36.19 32.45
CA VAL A 140 1.82 -36.62 33.85
C VAL A 140 0.59 -37.50 34.01
N ASP A 141 0.86 -38.79 34.25
CA ASP A 141 0.03 -39.83 34.85
C ASP A 141 -1.46 -39.91 34.42
N PRO A 142 -1.89 -40.93 33.63
CA PRO A 142 -3.21 -41.02 33.01
C PRO A 142 -4.42 -40.95 33.96
N ASP A 143 -4.25 -41.14 35.27
CA ASP A 143 -5.36 -41.29 36.22
C ASP A 143 -5.69 -40.03 37.05
N ARG A 144 -4.93 -38.93 36.96
CA ARG A 144 -5.14 -37.79 37.89
C ARG A 144 -5.90 -36.58 37.31
N TRP A 145 -6.21 -36.53 36.02
CA TRP A 145 -6.86 -35.35 35.40
C TRP A 145 -8.20 -35.63 34.71
N ARG A 146 -8.97 -36.58 35.24
CA ARG A 146 -10.34 -36.81 34.80
C ARG A 146 -11.25 -35.76 35.44
N ARG A 147 -11.59 -34.70 34.68
CA ARG A 147 -12.92 -34.03 34.61
C ARG A 147 -12.84 -32.73 33.78
N GLY A 148 -13.59 -32.65 32.68
CA GLY A 148 -14.32 -31.47 32.16
C GLY A 148 -13.63 -30.17 31.72
N HIS A 149 -12.41 -29.84 32.15
CA HIS A 149 -11.96 -28.43 32.15
C HIS A 149 -11.03 -28.02 30.99
N GLN A 150 -10.31 -28.95 30.34
CA GLN A 150 -9.38 -28.64 29.23
C GLN A 150 -10.03 -27.96 28.01
N LYS A 151 -11.24 -28.37 27.62
CA LYS A 151 -11.97 -27.76 26.49
C LYS A 151 -12.48 -26.36 26.81
N LEU A 152 -12.70 -26.03 28.09
CA LEU A 152 -13.20 -24.72 28.48
C LEU A 152 -12.05 -23.71 28.58
N PHE A 153 -10.92 -24.12 29.17
CA PHE A 153 -9.74 -23.26 29.34
C PHE A 153 -9.02 -22.96 28.02
N SER A 154 -8.87 -23.95 27.13
CA SER A 154 -8.33 -23.71 25.77
C SER A 154 -9.22 -22.78 24.93
N ARG A 155 -10.56 -22.92 25.03
CA ARG A 155 -11.51 -22.03 24.36
C ARG A 155 -11.52 -20.61 24.94
N LEU A 156 -11.34 -20.47 26.25
CA LEU A 156 -11.26 -19.17 26.91
C LEU A 156 -9.93 -18.46 26.57
N GLY A 157 -8.81 -19.18 26.53
CA GLY A 157 -7.51 -18.67 26.10
C GLY A 157 -7.51 -18.23 24.63
N ALA A 158 -8.00 -19.07 23.72
CA ALA A 158 -8.14 -18.73 22.30
C ALA A 158 -9.05 -17.51 22.08
N ARG A 159 -10.16 -17.42 22.83
CA ARG A 159 -11.08 -16.26 22.76
C ARG A 159 -10.42 -14.97 23.29
N ALA A 160 -9.61 -15.06 24.34
CA ALA A 160 -8.87 -13.91 24.87
C ALA A 160 -7.79 -13.45 23.88
N VAL A 161 -6.99 -14.38 23.34
CA VAL A 161 -5.97 -14.10 22.32
C VAL A 161 -6.60 -13.50 21.07
N ARG A 162 -7.71 -14.06 20.56
CA ARG A 162 -8.45 -13.48 19.43
C ARG A 162 -8.96 -12.08 19.73
N THR A 163 -9.44 -11.82 20.94
CA THR A 163 -9.93 -10.48 21.32
C THR A 163 -8.78 -9.47 21.35
N ALA A 164 -7.61 -9.87 21.87
CA ALA A 164 -6.41 -9.04 21.87
C ALA A 164 -5.90 -8.79 20.44
N LEU A 165 -5.83 -9.83 19.60
CA LEU A 165 -5.44 -9.71 18.19
C LEU A 165 -6.41 -8.84 17.41
N ASN A 166 -7.73 -8.98 17.61
CA ASN A 166 -8.72 -8.11 16.99
C ASN A 166 -8.54 -6.65 17.41
N GLN A 167 -8.20 -6.38 18.67
CA GLN A 167 -7.90 -5.02 19.13
C GLN A 167 -6.60 -4.48 18.51
N VAL A 168 -5.56 -5.29 18.40
CA VAL A 168 -4.31 -4.94 17.71
C VAL A 168 -4.57 -4.68 16.24
N MET A 169 -5.35 -5.52 15.56
CA MET A 169 -5.72 -5.34 14.15
C MET A 169 -6.60 -4.10 13.94
N GLN A 170 -7.54 -3.81 14.84
CA GLN A 170 -8.32 -2.56 14.78
C GLN A 170 -7.43 -1.33 15.03
N ALA A 171 -6.47 -1.42 15.94
CA ALA A 171 -5.50 -0.37 16.18
C ALA A 171 -4.57 -0.17 14.96
N MET A 172 -4.08 -1.26 14.36
CA MET A 172 -3.28 -1.23 13.12
C MET A 172 -4.09 -0.69 11.95
N GLY A 173 -5.35 -1.12 11.80
CA GLY A 173 -6.26 -0.62 10.78
C GLY A 173 -6.44 0.89 10.86
N ARG A 174 -6.47 1.49 12.07
CA ARG A 174 -6.53 2.95 12.24
C ARG A 174 -5.23 3.67 11.86
N VAL A 175 -4.08 2.97 11.88
CA VAL A 175 -2.78 3.51 11.47
C VAL A 175 -2.61 3.43 9.94
N PHE A 176 -3.11 2.37 9.30
CA PHE A 176 -2.95 2.15 7.85
C PHE A 176 -4.13 2.65 7.00
N VAL A 177 -5.34 2.65 7.55
CA VAL A 177 -6.55 3.04 6.85
C VAL A 177 -7.01 4.41 7.35
N PHE A 178 -6.88 5.40 6.48
CA PHE A 178 -7.27 6.78 6.78
C PHE A 178 -8.75 6.88 7.20
N ALA A 179 -9.64 6.14 6.55
CA ALA A 179 -11.04 6.00 6.92
C ALA A 179 -11.64 4.71 6.34
N GLU A 180 -12.57 4.08 7.05
CA GLU A 180 -13.24 2.84 6.60
C GLU A 180 -14.15 3.08 5.38
N THR A 181 -14.72 4.29 5.28
CA THR A 181 -15.58 4.70 4.16
C THR A 181 -15.10 6.01 3.56
N ILE A 182 -15.41 6.23 2.28
CA ILE A 182 -15.11 7.50 1.59
C ILE A 182 -15.85 8.67 2.26
N ASP A 183 -17.07 8.47 2.75
CA ASP A 183 -17.83 9.51 3.45
C ASP A 183 -17.13 9.96 4.74
N ASP A 184 -16.57 9.01 5.51
CA ASP A 184 -15.80 9.35 6.70
C ASP A 184 -14.46 10.00 6.34
N ALA A 185 -13.86 9.59 5.22
CA ALA A 185 -12.68 10.24 4.68
C ALA A 185 -12.96 11.71 4.33
N ILE A 186 -14.09 11.99 3.66
CA ILE A 186 -14.53 13.34 3.30
C ILE A 186 -14.77 14.19 4.57
N LYS A 187 -15.42 13.63 5.59
CA LYS A 187 -15.63 14.33 6.88
C LYS A 187 -14.29 14.69 7.53
N LYS A 188 -13.31 13.78 7.54
CA LYS A 188 -11.97 14.05 8.09
C LYS A 188 -11.25 15.15 7.32
N VAL A 189 -11.23 15.08 5.98
CA VAL A 189 -10.62 16.07 5.10
C VAL A 189 -11.22 17.46 5.31
N ARG A 190 -12.54 17.56 5.46
CA ARG A 190 -13.22 18.85 5.71
C ARG A 190 -13.05 19.36 7.15
N GLY A 191 -12.98 18.46 8.13
CA GLY A 191 -12.95 18.81 9.56
C GLY A 191 -11.57 19.17 10.11
N HIS A 192 -10.50 18.67 9.50
CA HIS A 192 -9.12 18.84 9.98
C HIS A 192 -8.24 19.68 9.05
N GLY A 193 -8.78 20.21 7.95
CA GLY A 193 -8.00 20.81 6.86
C GLY A 193 -7.12 21.97 7.31
N GLN A 194 -5.89 21.63 7.71
CA GLN A 194 -4.79 22.59 7.79
C GLN A 194 -4.61 23.21 6.39
N PRO A 195 -4.17 24.47 6.29
CA PRO A 195 -4.27 25.25 5.05
C PRO A 195 -3.54 24.69 3.80
N PHE A 196 -2.88 23.53 3.86
CA PHE A 196 -2.06 22.98 2.77
C PHE A 196 -2.16 21.46 2.56
N GLU A 197 -3.16 20.78 3.13
CA GLU A 197 -3.27 19.32 2.98
C GLU A 197 -3.97 18.92 1.68
N GLN A 198 -3.23 18.27 0.78
CA GLN A 198 -3.79 17.57 -0.37
C GLN A 198 -3.86 16.07 -0.07
N TYR A 199 -4.93 15.43 -0.55
CA TYR A 199 -5.20 14.03 -0.26
C TYR A 199 -5.20 13.20 -1.55
N SER A 200 -4.54 12.04 -1.50
CA SER A 200 -4.64 11.00 -2.51
C SER A 200 -5.22 9.76 -1.89
N PHE A 201 -6.36 9.30 -2.40
CA PHE A 201 -7.03 8.09 -1.92
C PHE A 201 -6.50 6.88 -2.67
N ASP A 202 -5.84 5.98 -1.94
CA ASP A 202 -5.49 4.65 -2.44
C ASP A 202 -6.61 3.68 -2.06
N MET A 203 -7.27 3.12 -3.07
CA MET A 203 -8.28 2.09 -2.85
C MET A 203 -7.54 0.75 -2.77
N LEU A 204 -7.73 0.00 -1.69
CA LEU A 204 -7.01 -1.24 -1.36
C LEU A 204 -7.27 -2.44 -2.32
N GLY A 205 -7.89 -2.21 -3.48
CA GLY A 205 -8.12 -3.24 -4.49
C GLY A 205 -6.91 -3.40 -5.42
N GLU A 206 -6.40 -4.63 -5.54
CA GLU A 206 -5.32 -4.99 -6.48
C GLU A 206 -5.50 -6.43 -6.98
N ALA A 207 -4.83 -6.76 -8.09
CA ALA A 207 -4.71 -8.12 -8.62
C ALA A 207 -6.05 -8.89 -8.68
N ALA A 208 -7.03 -8.37 -9.43
CA ALA A 208 -8.26 -9.10 -9.66
C ALA A 208 -7.94 -10.48 -10.27
N CYS A 209 -8.50 -11.55 -9.72
CA CYS A 209 -8.32 -12.91 -10.23
C CYS A 209 -9.52 -13.35 -11.08
N THR A 210 -10.68 -12.71 -10.90
CA THR A 210 -11.92 -13.04 -11.62
C THR A 210 -12.55 -11.81 -12.29
N PRO A 211 -13.38 -12.00 -13.33
CA PRO A 211 -14.16 -10.91 -13.91
C PRO A 211 -15.04 -10.18 -12.88
N ASP A 212 -15.63 -10.92 -11.94
CA ASP A 212 -16.51 -10.38 -10.91
C ASP A 212 -15.74 -9.51 -9.91
N GLN A 213 -14.52 -9.91 -9.53
CA GLN A 213 -13.63 -9.07 -8.71
C GLN A 213 -13.23 -7.80 -9.45
N ALA A 214 -12.88 -7.91 -10.73
CA ALA A 214 -12.53 -6.74 -11.54
C ALA A 214 -13.71 -5.77 -11.69
N GLU A 215 -14.93 -6.29 -11.84
CA GLU A 215 -16.15 -5.48 -11.84
C GLU A 215 -16.39 -4.84 -10.47
N HIS A 216 -16.23 -5.59 -9.39
CA HIS A 216 -16.37 -5.07 -8.03
C HIS A 216 -15.42 -3.89 -7.77
N TYR A 217 -14.12 -4.03 -8.08
CA TYR A 217 -13.15 -2.93 -7.95
C TYR A 217 -13.47 -1.75 -8.85
N PHE A 218 -13.89 -1.99 -10.09
CA PHE A 218 -14.34 -0.92 -10.98
C PHE A 218 -15.51 -0.13 -10.39
N GLN A 219 -16.50 -0.81 -9.81
CA GLN A 219 -17.62 -0.17 -9.13
C GLN A 219 -17.18 0.62 -7.89
N GLN A 220 -16.25 0.10 -7.10
CA GLN A 220 -15.68 0.82 -5.96
C GLN A 220 -14.97 2.11 -6.39
N TYR A 221 -14.15 2.07 -7.44
CA TYR A 221 -13.52 3.28 -7.97
C TYR A 221 -14.56 4.29 -8.48
N ARG A 222 -15.58 3.83 -9.20
CA ARG A 222 -16.64 4.71 -9.72
C ARG A 222 -17.41 5.39 -8.59
N GLN A 223 -17.78 4.64 -7.55
CA GLN A 223 -18.46 5.18 -6.38
C GLN A 223 -17.56 6.16 -5.60
N ALA A 224 -16.29 5.81 -5.39
CA ALA A 224 -15.34 6.66 -4.71
C ALA A 224 -15.14 8.00 -5.44
N ILE A 225 -14.99 7.99 -6.77
CA ILE A 225 -14.91 9.21 -7.59
C ILE A 225 -16.16 10.08 -7.41
N GLU A 226 -17.34 9.47 -7.47
CA GLU A 226 -18.61 10.18 -7.33
C GLU A 226 -18.79 10.79 -5.93
N GLN A 227 -18.34 10.11 -4.87
CA GLN A 227 -18.40 10.63 -3.51
C GLN A 227 -17.34 11.72 -3.27
N LEU A 228 -16.11 11.50 -3.73
CA LEU A 228 -14.98 12.42 -3.51
C LEU A 228 -15.17 13.79 -4.16
N LYS A 229 -16.06 13.93 -5.15
CA LYS A 229 -16.48 15.24 -5.66
C LYS A 229 -16.92 16.19 -4.55
N HIS A 230 -17.48 15.66 -3.47
CA HIS A 230 -17.90 16.45 -2.31
C HIS A 230 -16.71 16.93 -1.47
N ALA A 231 -15.54 16.30 -1.51
CA ALA A 231 -14.34 16.83 -0.86
C ALA A 231 -13.69 17.99 -1.64
N VAL A 232 -14.02 18.18 -2.92
CA VAL A 232 -13.43 19.22 -3.76
C VAL A 232 -13.81 20.60 -3.25
N SER A 233 -12.81 21.47 -3.12
CA SER A 233 -12.98 22.88 -2.78
C SER A 233 -11.87 23.71 -3.44
N PRO A 234 -11.93 25.05 -3.41
CA PRO A 234 -10.84 25.89 -3.92
C PRO A 234 -9.47 25.63 -3.27
N ARG A 235 -9.45 25.01 -2.09
CA ARG A 235 -8.22 24.68 -1.34
C ARG A 235 -7.79 23.23 -1.49
N ILE A 236 -8.73 22.32 -1.69
CA ILE A 236 -8.50 20.87 -1.68
C ILE A 236 -8.91 20.30 -3.04
N LYS A 237 -7.94 19.74 -3.76
CA LYS A 237 -8.16 18.98 -4.98
C LYS A 237 -7.74 17.53 -4.71
N PRO A 238 -8.68 16.67 -4.28
CA PRO A 238 -8.37 15.29 -4.00
C PRO A 238 -7.97 14.55 -5.27
N SER A 239 -7.13 13.54 -5.09
CA SER A 239 -6.74 12.62 -6.14
C SER A 239 -7.11 11.20 -5.76
N ILE A 240 -7.31 10.33 -6.75
CA ILE A 240 -7.52 8.90 -6.55
C ILE A 240 -6.41 8.12 -7.26
N SER A 241 -5.89 7.09 -6.60
CA SER A 241 -4.88 6.19 -7.15
C SER A 241 -5.54 4.90 -7.63
N VAL A 242 -5.25 4.50 -8.86
CA VAL A 242 -5.87 3.36 -9.53
C VAL A 242 -4.80 2.36 -9.93
N LYS A 243 -4.95 1.11 -9.48
CA LYS A 243 -4.13 -0.02 -9.91
C LYS A 243 -4.78 -0.69 -11.12
N LEU A 244 -4.02 -0.90 -12.19
CA LEU A 244 -4.57 -1.42 -13.44
C LEU A 244 -4.89 -2.92 -13.33
N SER A 245 -4.12 -3.67 -12.53
CA SER A 245 -4.44 -5.07 -12.20
C SER A 245 -5.77 -5.26 -11.48
N ALA A 246 -6.27 -4.26 -10.77
CA ALA A 246 -7.60 -4.31 -10.14
C ALA A 246 -8.73 -4.29 -11.18
N LEU A 247 -8.50 -3.71 -12.37
CA LEU A 247 -9.55 -3.48 -13.36
C LEU A 247 -9.69 -4.60 -14.39
N HIS A 248 -8.78 -5.58 -14.40
CA HIS A 248 -8.82 -6.68 -15.35
C HIS A 248 -8.12 -7.95 -14.83
N PRO A 249 -8.76 -9.13 -14.90
CA PRO A 249 -8.27 -10.34 -14.25
C PRO A 249 -6.99 -10.91 -14.85
N THR A 250 -6.69 -10.55 -16.11
CA THR A 250 -5.48 -10.99 -16.81
C THR A 250 -4.67 -9.80 -17.32
N TYR A 251 -4.42 -8.81 -16.45
CA TYR A 251 -3.55 -7.66 -16.74
C TYR A 251 -2.08 -8.11 -16.94
N LEU A 252 -1.80 -8.57 -18.16
CA LEU A 252 -0.53 -9.19 -18.56
C LEU A 252 -0.07 -8.64 -19.91
N PRO A 253 1.23 -8.38 -20.10
CA PRO A 253 1.77 -7.84 -21.36
C PRO A 253 1.41 -8.69 -22.59
N LEU A 254 1.42 -10.02 -22.46
CA LEU A 254 1.07 -10.95 -23.55
C LEU A 254 -0.40 -10.86 -24.00
N LYS A 255 -1.25 -10.15 -23.25
CA LYS A 255 -2.67 -9.93 -23.56
C LYS A 255 -2.95 -8.49 -23.98
N ARG A 256 -1.93 -7.76 -24.46
CA ARG A 256 -2.01 -6.34 -24.85
C ARG A 256 -3.28 -5.98 -25.62
N GLU A 257 -3.59 -6.68 -26.72
CA GLU A 257 -4.78 -6.39 -27.54
C GLU A 257 -6.08 -6.50 -26.73
N ARG A 258 -6.21 -7.55 -25.93
CA ARG A 258 -7.36 -7.73 -25.02
C ARG A 258 -7.42 -6.64 -23.97
N ILE A 259 -6.30 -6.22 -23.41
CA ILE A 259 -6.23 -5.14 -22.42
C ILE A 259 -6.65 -3.81 -23.04
N MET A 260 -6.18 -3.48 -24.24
CA MET A 260 -6.61 -2.28 -24.95
C MET A 260 -8.10 -2.35 -25.34
N ALA A 261 -8.65 -3.54 -25.61
CA ALA A 261 -10.07 -3.68 -25.93
C ALA A 261 -11.00 -3.66 -24.70
N GLN A 262 -10.55 -4.17 -23.55
CA GLN A 262 -11.42 -4.43 -22.38
C GLN A 262 -11.11 -3.51 -21.18
N LEU A 263 -9.84 -3.28 -20.87
CA LEU A 263 -9.43 -2.45 -19.73
C LEU A 263 -9.50 -0.96 -20.10
N TYR A 264 -8.99 -0.57 -21.27
CA TYR A 264 -8.95 0.84 -21.67
C TYR A 264 -10.33 1.54 -21.59
N PRO A 265 -11.45 0.98 -22.09
CA PRO A 265 -12.76 1.63 -21.95
C PRO A 265 -13.18 1.85 -20.49
N ARG A 266 -12.87 0.90 -19.60
CA ARG A 266 -13.12 1.03 -18.16
C ARG A 266 -12.27 2.13 -17.55
N LEU A 267 -10.98 2.16 -17.88
CA LEU A 267 -10.07 3.19 -17.40
C LEU A 267 -10.48 4.59 -17.88
N LEU A 268 -10.83 4.71 -19.16
CA LEU A 268 -11.35 5.96 -19.74
C LEU A 268 -12.63 6.42 -19.03
N HIS A 269 -13.53 5.50 -18.67
CA HIS A 269 -14.72 5.82 -17.89
C HIS A 269 -14.34 6.44 -16.52
N LEU A 270 -13.36 5.86 -15.82
CA LEU A 270 -12.87 6.41 -14.55
C LEU A 270 -12.21 7.78 -14.74
N CYS A 271 -11.39 7.97 -15.78
CA CYS A 271 -10.77 9.26 -16.08
C CYS A 271 -11.81 10.35 -16.38
N ARG A 272 -12.83 10.06 -17.19
CA ARG A 272 -13.93 11.00 -17.47
C ARG A 272 -14.72 11.33 -16.19
N GLY A 273 -14.97 10.33 -15.34
CA GLY A 273 -15.60 10.54 -14.04
C GLY A 273 -14.76 11.45 -13.14
N ALA A 274 -13.45 11.20 -13.03
CA ALA A 274 -12.53 12.01 -12.24
C ALA A 274 -12.46 13.46 -12.76
N MET A 275 -12.38 13.65 -14.08
CA MET A 275 -12.45 14.96 -14.72
C MET A 275 -13.73 15.70 -14.37
N ALA A 276 -14.90 15.06 -14.53
CA ALA A 276 -16.20 15.66 -14.23
C ALA A 276 -16.39 15.97 -12.73
N ALA A 277 -15.80 15.15 -11.86
CA ALA A 277 -15.80 15.35 -10.42
C ALA A 277 -14.77 16.41 -9.94
N GLY A 278 -13.91 16.94 -10.82
CA GLY A 278 -12.86 17.90 -10.45
C GLY A 278 -11.65 17.27 -9.73
N LEU A 279 -11.46 15.96 -9.86
CA LEU A 279 -10.39 15.19 -9.23
C LEU A 279 -9.18 15.03 -10.16
N ASP A 280 -8.05 14.67 -9.55
CA ASP A 280 -6.93 14.07 -10.26
C ASP A 280 -6.97 12.54 -10.15
N LEU A 281 -6.40 11.83 -11.13
CA LEU A 281 -6.31 10.37 -11.12
C LEU A 281 -4.88 9.94 -11.43
N CYS A 282 -4.28 9.20 -10.52
CA CYS A 282 -2.93 8.66 -10.67
C CYS A 282 -3.00 7.17 -11.01
N LEU A 283 -2.36 6.76 -12.10
CA LEU A 283 -2.11 5.35 -12.37
C LEU A 283 -0.95 4.89 -11.49
N ASP A 284 -1.20 3.91 -10.61
CA ASP A 284 -0.16 3.35 -9.77
C ASP A 284 0.82 2.50 -10.59
N ALA A 285 2.07 2.49 -10.13
CA ALA A 285 3.10 1.66 -10.72
C ALA A 285 3.15 0.32 -9.99
N GLU A 286 3.01 -0.74 -10.76
CA GLU A 286 2.99 -2.13 -10.29
C GLU A 286 4.34 -2.81 -10.64
N GLU A 287 4.35 -4.11 -10.94
CA GLU A 287 5.54 -4.87 -11.28
C GLU A 287 6.20 -4.41 -12.59
N THR A 288 7.50 -4.64 -12.71
CA THR A 288 8.32 -4.09 -13.81
C THR A 288 7.89 -4.59 -15.19
N GLU A 289 7.39 -5.82 -15.31
CA GLU A 289 6.88 -6.41 -16.55
C GLU A 289 5.66 -5.65 -17.08
N ARG A 290 4.88 -4.99 -16.21
CA ARG A 290 3.64 -4.29 -16.57
C ARG A 290 3.83 -2.85 -17.02
N LEU A 291 5.00 -2.23 -16.82
CA LEU A 291 5.18 -0.80 -17.18
C LEU A 291 4.86 -0.52 -18.64
N GLU A 292 5.35 -1.32 -19.58
CA GLU A 292 5.13 -0.99 -20.99
C GLU A 292 3.66 -1.06 -21.40
N LEU A 293 2.92 -1.98 -20.78
CA LEU A 293 1.48 -2.09 -20.96
C LEU A 293 0.74 -0.91 -20.31
N SER A 294 1.20 -0.44 -19.13
CA SER A 294 0.62 0.77 -18.52
C SER A 294 0.89 2.02 -19.35
N LEU A 295 2.07 2.10 -20.00
CA LEU A 295 2.38 3.18 -20.93
C LEU A 295 1.51 3.13 -22.19
N ASP A 296 1.14 1.95 -22.71
CA ASP A 296 0.20 1.84 -23.84
C ASP A 296 -1.16 2.45 -23.49
N LEU A 297 -1.65 2.18 -22.27
CA LEU A 297 -2.89 2.75 -21.76
C LEU A 297 -2.76 4.26 -21.53
N LEU A 298 -1.63 4.71 -20.97
CA LEU A 298 -1.36 6.13 -20.75
C LEU A 298 -1.32 6.93 -22.05
N GLU A 299 -0.63 6.43 -23.08
CA GLU A 299 -0.57 7.10 -24.38
C GLU A 299 -1.96 7.23 -24.99
N ALA A 300 -2.76 6.16 -24.94
CA ALA A 300 -4.14 6.19 -25.40
C ALA A 300 -5.02 7.17 -24.61
N LEU A 301 -4.73 7.43 -23.32
CA LEU A 301 -5.44 8.45 -22.52
C LEU A 301 -4.95 9.87 -22.82
N LEU A 302 -3.65 10.06 -23.10
CA LEU A 302 -3.08 11.36 -23.46
C LEU A 302 -3.63 11.85 -24.81
N ASP A 303 -3.87 10.93 -25.74
CA ASP A 303 -4.39 11.23 -27.08
C ASP A 303 -5.93 11.24 -27.14
N GLU A 304 -6.61 10.91 -26.04
CA GLU A 304 -8.07 10.83 -25.98
C GLU A 304 -8.70 12.24 -26.01
N PRO A 305 -9.48 12.59 -27.05
CA PRO A 305 -10.04 13.94 -27.20
C PRO A 305 -10.97 14.33 -26.06
N SER A 306 -11.73 13.38 -25.50
CA SER A 306 -12.65 13.64 -24.39
C SER A 306 -11.96 14.03 -23.09
N LEU A 307 -10.64 13.92 -23.00
CA LEU A 307 -9.85 14.32 -21.84
C LEU A 307 -9.04 15.59 -22.10
N GLN A 308 -9.09 16.22 -23.27
CA GLN A 308 -8.14 17.25 -23.70
C GLN A 308 -7.96 18.42 -22.70
N ASP A 309 -9.04 18.85 -22.05
CA ASP A 309 -9.07 20.00 -21.13
C ASP A 309 -8.77 19.61 -19.67
N TRP A 310 -8.25 18.40 -19.44
CA TRP A 310 -7.98 17.86 -18.11
C TRP A 310 -6.50 17.57 -17.88
N ASP A 311 -5.93 18.30 -16.92
CA ASP A 311 -4.55 18.17 -16.42
C ASP A 311 -4.46 17.33 -15.13
N GLY A 312 -5.49 16.52 -14.85
CA GLY A 312 -5.55 15.68 -13.66
C GLY A 312 -5.03 14.25 -13.85
N LEU A 313 -4.68 13.85 -15.07
CA LEU A 313 -4.09 12.55 -15.34
C LEU A 313 -2.67 12.49 -14.74
N GLY A 314 -2.36 11.38 -14.08
CA GLY A 314 -1.06 11.15 -13.49
C GLY A 314 -0.58 9.71 -13.58
N LEU A 315 0.72 9.54 -13.31
CA LEU A 315 1.42 8.26 -13.32
C LEU A 315 2.43 8.23 -12.16
N ALA A 316 2.44 7.14 -11.40
CA ALA A 316 3.52 6.85 -10.48
C ALA A 316 4.75 6.30 -11.22
N VAL A 317 5.95 6.74 -10.84
CA VAL A 317 7.21 6.28 -11.42
C VAL A 317 8.11 5.78 -10.28
N GLN A 318 8.56 4.53 -10.39
CA GLN A 318 9.37 3.87 -9.37
C GLN A 318 10.87 4.09 -9.65
N ALA A 319 11.50 4.95 -8.85
CA ALA A 319 12.91 5.35 -8.95
C ALA A 319 13.91 4.21 -8.74
N TYR A 320 13.50 3.11 -8.09
CA TYR A 320 14.33 1.92 -7.91
C TYR A 320 14.59 1.15 -9.22
N GLN A 321 13.85 1.42 -10.30
CA GLN A 321 14.07 0.76 -11.58
C GLN A 321 15.20 1.47 -12.31
N LYS A 322 16.13 0.70 -12.85
CA LYS A 322 17.25 1.18 -13.68
C LYS A 322 16.81 2.04 -14.88
N ARG A 323 15.55 1.90 -15.29
CA ARG A 323 14.94 2.63 -16.40
C ARG A 323 14.11 3.86 -15.99
N ALA A 324 14.07 4.24 -14.71
CA ALA A 324 13.26 5.36 -14.23
C ALA A 324 13.69 6.71 -14.82
N TYR A 325 14.99 7.00 -14.84
CA TYR A 325 15.50 8.25 -15.41
C TYR A 325 15.20 8.39 -16.93
N PRO A 326 15.52 7.41 -17.80
CA PRO A 326 15.15 7.50 -19.21
C PRO A 326 13.62 7.49 -19.43
N LEU A 327 12.85 6.83 -18.56
CA LEU A 327 11.38 6.90 -18.60
C LEU A 327 10.88 8.33 -18.34
N LEU A 328 11.41 9.03 -17.33
CA LEU A 328 11.02 10.42 -17.04
C LEU A 328 11.32 11.34 -18.24
N ARG A 329 12.48 11.16 -18.88
CA ARG A 329 12.81 11.90 -20.11
C ARG A 329 11.82 11.62 -21.23
N TRP A 330 11.46 10.36 -21.43
CA TRP A 330 10.45 9.96 -22.41
C TRP A 330 9.07 10.55 -22.09
N LEU A 331 8.65 10.58 -20.83
CA LEU A 331 7.38 11.18 -20.39
C LEU A 331 7.34 12.69 -20.65
N VAL A 332 8.43 13.41 -20.42
CA VAL A 332 8.54 14.84 -20.71
C VAL A 332 8.36 15.09 -22.21
N GLU A 333 9.04 14.32 -23.06
CA GLU A 333 8.89 14.46 -24.50
C GLU A 333 7.50 14.05 -24.99
N ARG A 334 6.95 12.97 -24.45
CA ARG A 334 5.62 12.45 -24.83
C ARG A 334 4.50 13.44 -24.51
N THR A 335 4.58 14.10 -23.35
CA THR A 335 3.60 15.10 -22.91
C THR A 335 3.73 16.40 -23.68
N ALA A 336 4.96 16.82 -24.00
CA ALA A 336 5.23 17.95 -24.89
C ALA A 336 4.63 17.74 -26.29
N ARG A 337 4.80 16.55 -26.88
CA ARG A 337 4.23 16.20 -28.21
C ARG A 337 2.70 16.20 -28.21
N ALA A 338 2.06 15.78 -27.12
CA ALA A 338 0.61 15.80 -27.01
C ALA A 338 0.03 17.16 -26.60
N GLY A 339 0.88 18.11 -26.18
CA GLY A 339 0.40 19.38 -25.63
C GLY A 339 -0.39 19.20 -24.32
N ARG A 340 -0.08 18.16 -23.54
CA ARG A 340 -0.79 17.78 -22.31
C ARG A 340 0.12 17.93 -21.10
N ARG A 341 -0.46 18.16 -19.92
CA ARG A 341 0.26 18.03 -18.65
C ARG A 341 -0.02 16.66 -18.03
N LEU A 342 1.02 16.07 -17.45
CA LEU A 342 0.94 14.82 -16.72
C LEU A 342 1.47 15.02 -15.30
N ARG A 343 0.72 14.56 -14.31
CA ARG A 343 1.16 14.57 -12.91
C ARG A 343 2.03 13.34 -12.65
N VAL A 344 3.31 13.55 -12.37
CA VAL A 344 4.24 12.44 -12.09
C VAL A 344 4.46 12.32 -10.59
N ARG A 345 4.10 11.16 -10.02
CA ARG A 345 4.39 10.82 -8.63
C ARG A 345 5.66 9.98 -8.58
N LEU A 346 6.79 10.59 -8.22
CA LEU A 346 8.06 9.88 -8.08
C LEU A 346 8.11 9.17 -6.73
N VAL A 347 8.23 7.84 -6.74
CA VAL A 347 8.34 6.98 -5.55
C VAL A 347 9.61 6.14 -5.62
N LYS A 348 10.05 5.52 -4.53
CA LYS A 348 11.14 4.52 -4.61
C LYS A 348 10.67 3.27 -5.37
N GLY A 349 9.72 2.54 -4.80
CA GLY A 349 9.15 1.31 -5.34
C GLY A 349 8.63 0.43 -4.20
N ALA A 350 7.68 -0.47 -4.49
CA ALA A 350 7.04 -1.35 -3.50
C ALA A 350 7.22 -2.86 -3.81
N TYR A 351 7.89 -3.19 -4.91
CA TYR A 351 8.08 -4.56 -5.41
C TYR A 351 9.57 -4.80 -5.71
N TRP A 352 10.45 -4.64 -4.70
CA TRP A 352 11.91 -4.63 -4.89
C TRP A 352 12.48 -6.01 -5.21
#